data_AF-A0A0C5WC89-F1
#
_entry.id   AF-A0A0C5WC89-F1
#
_cell.length_a   1.000
_cell.length_b   1.000
_cell.length_c   1.000
_cell.angle_alpha   90.00
_cell.angle_beta   90.00
_cell.angle_gamma   90.00
#
_symmetry.space_group_name_H-M   'P 1'
#
loop_
_entity.id
_entity.type
_entity.pdbx_description
1 polymer ?
#
loop_
_entity_poly.entity_id
_entity_poly.type
_entity_poly.pdbx_seq_one_letter_code
_entity_poly.pdbx_strand_id
1 'polypeptide(L)'
;MSKKAKHIVVLIIAILAVNLFSKVVYKRFDLTEDKRFTLSETAVDIVENIDAPVIIDVFLQGEDFPSEFRRLQNETKQLLEEFAAINNNIIFNFINPIEDEASRERNIQQLSARGLMPMQLSVQENGKSTQAIIFPWALASYNDETITIPLVKNKIGADQQELVTNSVQHLEYAFADGLSKLTTPKHKKIAVLKGNNELSDKYIADFIKKIGEYYFIAPFTLDSVETNAQKTLTKLEDFDLIIAAKPTEAFTEAEKYVLDQYTMNGGKSLWLVDAVAMEKDSLYNETGKNFAITRDLNLTDFFFKYGVRINPVITSTLYSTPITLAIGEGSNAQFQHLQWPYSPLAASNNNHAITNNLNLVKFDFANQIDTLKNNIKKTILLETAPLTKLEGTPREISLDLVTQPQDPALFNKGNQTLAVLLEGTFTSVYSNRIKPLKLKTDKLKSAPTKMIVIADGDIIKNDVVRNKPQELGFDKWTGQSYGNKEFLLNAVNYLLDDNGLINIRTKEIAVAFLNQEKIASEKTTWQIVNILLPLILLAAFGVLFSYIRKKKYTA
;
A
#
# COMPACT_ATOMS: atom_id res chain seq x y z
N MET A 1 -60.20 -12.00 -34.30
CA MET A 1 -58.81 -11.51 -34.48
C MET A 1 -58.11 -12.33 -35.54
N SER A 2 -57.50 -11.68 -36.54
CA SER A 2 -56.61 -12.38 -37.50
C SER A 2 -55.48 -13.08 -36.74
N LYS A 3 -54.96 -14.21 -37.25
CA LYS A 3 -53.82 -14.92 -36.63
C LYS A 3 -52.69 -13.93 -36.27
N LYS A 4 -52.42 -12.93 -37.11
CA LYS A 4 -51.42 -11.88 -36.87
C LYS A 4 -51.72 -11.03 -35.62
N ALA A 5 -52.97 -10.63 -35.40
CA ALA A 5 -53.34 -9.86 -34.22
C ALA A 5 -53.15 -10.66 -32.92
N LYS A 6 -53.38 -11.98 -32.92
CA LYS A 6 -53.12 -12.83 -31.74
C LYS A 6 -51.63 -12.91 -31.40
N HIS A 7 -50.75 -13.02 -32.40
CA HIS A 7 -49.31 -13.04 -32.17
C HIS A 7 -48.80 -11.69 -31.63
N ILE A 8 -49.34 -10.58 -32.11
CA ILE A 8 -48.99 -9.23 -31.61
C ILE A 8 -49.40 -9.09 -30.14
N VAL A 9 -50.62 -9.49 -29.78
CA VAL A 9 -51.09 -9.41 -28.38
C VAL A 9 -50.26 -10.31 -27.46
N VAL A 10 -49.93 -11.54 -27.89
CA VAL A 10 -49.06 -12.44 -27.12
C VAL A 10 -47.65 -11.85 -26.96
N LEU A 11 -47.09 -11.23 -27.99
CA LEU A 11 -45.78 -10.57 -27.92
C LEU A 11 -45.80 -9.40 -26.92
N ILE A 12 -46.85 -8.57 -26.95
CA ILE A 12 -47.00 -7.46 -26.00
C ILE A 12 -47.11 -7.99 -24.56
N ILE A 13 -47.91 -9.03 -24.33
CA ILE A 13 -48.05 -9.65 -23.01
C ILE A 13 -46.71 -10.26 -22.56
N ALA A 14 -45.97 -10.92 -23.45
CA ALA A 14 -44.65 -11.47 -23.14
C ALA A 14 -43.64 -10.37 -22.78
N ILE A 15 -43.62 -9.26 -23.52
CA ILE A 15 -42.75 -8.10 -23.22
C ILE A 15 -43.12 -7.49 -21.86
N LEU A 16 -44.41 -7.35 -21.56
CA LEU A 16 -44.87 -6.85 -20.26
C LEU A 16 -44.51 -7.80 -19.12
N ALA A 17 -44.65 -9.12 -19.32
CA ALA A 17 -44.26 -10.13 -18.34
C ALA A 17 -42.75 -10.12 -18.10
N VAL A 18 -41.93 -10.04 -19.15
CA VAL A 18 -40.47 -9.90 -19.05
C VAL A 18 -40.10 -8.61 -18.33
N ASN A 19 -40.76 -7.48 -18.63
CA ASN A 19 -40.50 -6.22 -17.95
C ASN A 19 -40.85 -6.29 -16.45
N LEU A 20 -41.99 -6.90 -16.08
CA LEU A 20 -42.37 -7.10 -14.69
C LEU A 20 -41.42 -8.05 -13.95
N PHE A 21 -41.02 -9.17 -14.57
CA PHE A 21 -40.04 -10.10 -13.99
C PHE A 21 -38.65 -9.48 -13.86
N SER A 22 -38.23 -8.64 -14.82
CA SER A 22 -36.94 -7.95 -14.76
C SER A 22 -36.81 -6.95 -13.61
N LYS A 23 -37.93 -6.49 -13.04
CA LYS A 23 -37.93 -5.63 -11.84
C LYS A 23 -37.68 -6.40 -10.55
N VAL A 24 -37.97 -7.70 -10.51
CA VAL A 24 -37.83 -8.54 -9.31
C VAL A 24 -36.51 -9.30 -9.33
N VAL A 25 -36.00 -9.67 -10.51
CA VAL A 25 -34.73 -10.38 -10.69
C VAL A 25 -33.80 -9.53 -11.54
N TYR A 26 -33.24 -8.48 -10.95
CA TYR A 26 -32.15 -7.72 -11.57
C TYR A 26 -30.82 -8.35 -11.19
N LYS A 27 -30.12 -8.93 -12.17
CA LYS A 27 -28.75 -9.42 -12.00
C LYS A 27 -27.86 -8.69 -12.99
N ARG A 28 -26.86 -7.97 -12.46
CA ARG A 28 -25.89 -7.24 -13.26
C ARG A 28 -24.74 -8.19 -13.59
N PHE A 29 -24.44 -8.36 -14.87
CA PHE A 29 -23.37 -9.23 -15.32
C PHE A 29 -22.17 -8.38 -15.72
N ASP A 30 -21.05 -8.59 -15.03
CA ASP A 30 -19.79 -7.97 -15.41
C ASP A 30 -19.13 -8.78 -16.53
N LEU A 31 -19.14 -8.20 -17.74
CA LEU A 31 -18.55 -8.76 -18.95
C LEU A 31 -17.11 -8.29 -19.19
N THR A 32 -16.53 -7.51 -18.27
CA THR A 32 -15.12 -7.12 -18.37
C THR A 32 -14.20 -8.31 -18.17
N GLU A 33 -13.04 -8.26 -18.83
CA GLU A 33 -12.01 -9.29 -18.76
C GLU A 33 -11.42 -9.39 -17.35
N ASP A 34 -11.23 -8.25 -16.69
CA ASP A 34 -10.62 -8.12 -15.36
C ASP A 34 -11.64 -8.07 -14.22
N LYS A 35 -12.93 -8.28 -14.51
CA LYS A 35 -14.02 -8.22 -13.51
C LYS A 35 -13.99 -6.95 -12.66
N ARG A 36 -13.60 -5.82 -13.26
CA ARG A 36 -13.41 -4.56 -12.54
C ARG A 36 -14.68 -4.05 -11.84
N PHE A 37 -15.87 -4.39 -12.35
CA PHE A 37 -17.16 -4.01 -11.78
C PHE A 37 -17.76 -5.07 -10.86
N THR A 38 -17.01 -6.14 -10.57
CA THR A 38 -17.37 -7.14 -9.58
C THR A 38 -16.61 -6.83 -8.30
N LEU A 39 -17.34 -6.49 -7.23
CA LEU A 39 -16.77 -6.26 -5.92
C LEU A 39 -16.25 -7.57 -5.32
N SER A 40 -15.15 -7.47 -4.56
CA SER A 40 -14.65 -8.56 -3.72
C SER A 40 -15.65 -8.94 -2.63
N GLU A 41 -15.65 -10.21 -2.23
CA GLU A 41 -16.51 -10.71 -1.15
C GLU A 41 -16.36 -9.87 0.13
N THR A 42 -15.13 -9.52 0.51
CA THR A 42 -14.88 -8.66 1.67
C THR A 42 -15.52 -7.28 1.54
N ALA A 43 -15.48 -6.65 0.36
CA ALA A 43 -16.11 -5.35 0.15
C ALA A 43 -17.64 -5.45 0.22
N VAL A 44 -18.21 -6.54 -0.28
CA VAL A 44 -19.65 -6.85 -0.14
C VAL A 44 -20.01 -6.99 1.33
N ASP A 45 -19.28 -7.81 2.10
CA ASP A 45 -19.55 -8.04 3.52
C ASP A 45 -19.49 -6.73 4.34
N ILE A 46 -18.52 -5.85 4.06
CA ILE A 46 -18.42 -4.55 4.74
C ILE A 46 -19.65 -3.69 4.46
N VAL A 47 -20.13 -3.68 3.22
CA VAL A 47 -21.24 -2.81 2.79
C VAL A 47 -22.60 -3.36 3.19
N GLU A 48 -22.81 -4.67 3.17
CA GLU A 48 -24.06 -5.30 3.61
C GLU A 48 -24.37 -5.04 5.09
N ASN A 49 -23.33 -4.97 5.94
CA ASN A 49 -23.46 -4.78 7.39
C ASN A 49 -23.65 -3.30 7.82
N ILE A 50 -23.94 -2.39 6.89
CA ILE A 50 -24.14 -0.97 7.19
C ILE A 50 -25.60 -0.69 7.54
N ASP A 51 -25.85 -0.42 8.83
CA ASP A 51 -27.19 -0.28 9.39
C ASP A 51 -27.79 1.14 9.30
N ALA A 52 -26.96 2.16 9.05
CA ALA A 52 -27.39 3.57 8.96
C ALA A 52 -26.78 4.28 7.74
N PRO A 53 -27.36 5.41 7.29
CA PRO A 53 -26.87 6.11 6.10
C PRO A 53 -25.41 6.53 6.21
N VAL A 54 -24.60 6.15 5.23
CA VAL A 54 -23.24 6.65 5.00
C VAL A 54 -23.29 7.66 3.87
N ILE A 55 -22.83 8.88 4.13
CA ILE A 55 -22.77 9.95 3.13
C ILE A 55 -21.33 10.06 2.61
N ILE A 56 -21.15 9.95 1.30
CA ILE A 56 -19.85 9.99 0.64
C ILE A 56 -19.80 11.19 -0.32
N ASP A 57 -19.10 12.25 0.07
CA ASP A 57 -18.89 13.42 -0.77
C ASP A 57 -17.56 13.29 -1.54
N VAL A 58 -17.64 13.17 -2.86
CA VAL A 58 -16.51 12.97 -3.77
C VAL A 58 -16.14 14.30 -4.42
N PHE A 59 -14.93 14.80 -4.17
CA PHE A 59 -14.45 16.10 -4.67
C PHE A 59 -13.74 16.02 -6.04
N LEU A 60 -14.06 15.00 -6.82
CA LEU A 60 -13.48 14.73 -8.13
C LEU A 60 -14.55 14.88 -9.22
N GLN A 61 -15.03 16.11 -9.43
CA GLN A 61 -16.02 16.46 -10.45
C GLN A 61 -15.50 17.63 -11.30
N GLY A 62 -15.39 17.44 -12.61
CA GLY A 62 -15.03 18.53 -13.54
C GLY A 62 -15.10 18.11 -15.02
N GLU A 63 -15.62 19.00 -15.87
CA GLU A 63 -15.73 18.73 -17.31
C GLU A 63 -14.39 18.96 -18.05
N ASP A 64 -13.57 19.89 -17.56
CA ASP A 64 -12.28 20.29 -18.13
C ASP A 64 -11.11 19.39 -17.69
N PHE A 65 -11.39 18.27 -17.05
CA PHE A 65 -10.36 17.33 -16.64
C PHE A 65 -9.68 16.69 -17.86
N PRO A 66 -8.35 16.45 -17.79
CA PRO A 66 -7.67 15.56 -18.73
C PRO A 66 -8.40 14.24 -18.87
N SER A 67 -8.28 13.61 -20.04
CA SER A 67 -8.98 12.36 -20.35
C SER A 67 -8.76 11.27 -19.30
N GLU A 68 -7.55 11.24 -18.73
CA GLU A 68 -7.10 10.36 -17.67
C GLU A 68 -7.90 10.59 -16.37
N PHE A 69 -8.08 11.84 -15.95
CA PHE A 69 -8.82 12.14 -14.71
C PHE A 69 -10.34 12.05 -14.88
N ARG A 70 -10.87 12.30 -16.09
CA ARG A 70 -12.27 11.95 -16.41
C ARG A 70 -12.50 10.44 -16.29
N ARG A 71 -11.50 9.63 -16.64
CA ARG A 71 -11.56 8.18 -16.41
C ARG A 71 -11.64 7.86 -14.91
N LEU A 72 -10.75 8.43 -14.10
CA LEU A 72 -10.77 8.22 -12.64
C LEU A 72 -12.11 8.62 -12.00
N GLN A 73 -12.67 9.77 -12.40
CA GLN A 73 -14.00 10.22 -11.97
C GLN A 73 -15.08 9.19 -12.31
N ASN A 74 -15.12 8.71 -13.56
CA ASN A 74 -16.11 7.74 -14.01
C ASN A 74 -15.98 6.39 -13.30
N GLU A 75 -14.76 5.88 -13.12
CA GLU A 75 -14.52 4.61 -12.41
C GLU A 75 -14.89 4.74 -10.93
N THR A 76 -14.60 5.89 -10.30
CA THR A 76 -15.04 6.19 -8.92
C THR A 76 -16.56 6.17 -8.81
N LYS A 77 -17.25 6.82 -9.76
CA LYS A 77 -18.72 6.86 -9.78
C LYS A 77 -19.31 5.47 -9.95
N GLN A 78 -18.79 4.69 -10.89
CA GLN A 78 -19.25 3.32 -11.16
C GLN A 78 -19.05 2.42 -9.94
N LEU A 79 -17.92 2.52 -9.25
CA LEU A 79 -17.67 1.75 -8.03
C LEU A 79 -18.69 2.09 -6.93
N LEU A 80 -18.95 3.37 -6.70
CA LEU A 80 -19.94 3.82 -5.70
C LEU A 80 -21.37 3.41 -6.06
N GLU A 81 -21.71 3.37 -7.35
CA GLU A 81 -22.97 2.81 -7.84
C GLU A 81 -23.08 1.30 -7.52
N GLU A 82 -22.00 0.53 -7.61
CA GLU A 82 -22.02 -0.89 -7.20
C GLU A 82 -22.21 -1.05 -5.68
N PHE A 83 -21.57 -0.21 -4.85
CA PHE A 83 -21.80 -0.23 -3.40
C PHE A 83 -23.24 0.14 -3.03
N ALA A 84 -23.79 1.20 -3.64
CA ALA A 84 -25.16 1.63 -3.41
C ALA A 84 -26.20 0.61 -3.92
N ALA A 85 -25.88 -0.17 -4.95
CA ALA A 85 -26.73 -1.25 -5.42
C ALA A 85 -26.83 -2.43 -4.43
N ILE A 86 -25.80 -2.63 -3.59
CA ILE A 86 -25.79 -3.64 -2.52
C ILE A 86 -26.56 -3.12 -1.30
N ASN A 87 -26.27 -1.90 -0.87
CA ASN A 87 -26.90 -1.30 0.31
C ASN A 87 -27.38 0.13 0.03
N ASN A 88 -28.69 0.33 0.14
CA ASN A 88 -29.36 1.62 -0.07
C ASN A 88 -28.96 2.70 0.97
N ASN A 89 -28.27 2.32 2.05
CA ASN A 89 -27.71 3.26 3.02
C ASN A 89 -26.44 3.98 2.49
N ILE A 90 -25.83 3.52 1.40
CA ILE A 90 -24.72 4.24 0.76
C ILE A 90 -25.28 5.35 -0.11
N ILE A 91 -25.02 6.60 0.28
CA ILE A 91 -25.44 7.80 -0.44
C ILE A 91 -24.18 8.54 -0.85
N PHE A 92 -24.03 8.90 -2.12
CA PHE A 92 -22.84 9.60 -2.60
C PHE A 92 -23.16 10.81 -3.49
N ASN A 93 -22.33 11.84 -3.38
CA ASN A 93 -22.44 13.08 -4.14
C ASN A 93 -21.11 13.38 -4.83
N PHE A 94 -21.16 13.91 -6.05
CA PHE A 94 -19.98 14.43 -6.75
C PHE A 94 -20.01 15.96 -6.70
N ILE A 95 -18.95 16.56 -6.19
CA ILE A 95 -18.86 17.99 -5.89
C ILE A 95 -17.64 18.56 -6.59
N ASN A 96 -17.82 19.67 -7.31
CA ASN A 96 -16.71 20.47 -7.82
C ASN A 96 -16.46 21.63 -6.83
N PRO A 97 -15.44 21.56 -5.96
CA PRO A 97 -15.23 22.58 -4.93
C PRO A 97 -14.72 23.92 -5.49
N ILE A 98 -14.35 23.99 -6.77
CA ILE A 98 -13.73 25.16 -7.40
C ILE A 98 -14.52 25.71 -8.60
N GLU A 99 -15.75 25.21 -8.80
CA GLU A 99 -16.65 25.63 -9.89
C GLU A 99 -16.97 27.13 -9.80
N ASP A 100 -17.41 27.58 -8.63
CA ASP A 100 -17.72 28.98 -8.38
C ASP A 100 -16.46 29.78 -8.01
N GLU A 101 -16.12 30.78 -8.85
CA GLU A 101 -14.95 31.64 -8.65
C GLU A 101 -15.01 32.44 -7.35
N ALA A 102 -16.20 32.82 -6.88
CA ALA A 102 -16.35 33.65 -5.68
C ALA A 102 -16.05 32.87 -4.39
N SER A 103 -16.35 31.57 -4.36
CA SER A 103 -16.09 30.69 -3.21
C SER A 103 -14.84 29.83 -3.34
N ARG A 104 -14.23 29.76 -4.53
CA ARG A 104 -13.04 28.93 -4.84
C ARG A 104 -11.95 28.96 -3.77
N GLU A 105 -11.40 30.14 -3.46
CA GLU A 105 -10.29 30.26 -2.50
C GLU A 105 -10.70 29.82 -1.09
N ARG A 106 -11.93 30.15 -0.67
CA ARG A 106 -12.47 29.73 0.63
C ARG A 106 -12.62 28.21 0.69
N ASN A 107 -13.15 27.58 -0.37
CA ASN A 107 -13.34 26.14 -0.43
C ASN A 107 -11.98 25.41 -0.41
N ILE A 108 -11.00 25.92 -1.16
CA ILE A 108 -9.63 25.40 -1.15
C ILE A 108 -9.06 25.43 0.28
N GLN A 109 -9.19 26.56 0.97
CA GLN A 109 -8.69 26.70 2.34
C GLN A 109 -9.42 25.78 3.33
N GLN A 110 -10.75 25.66 3.22
CA GLN A 110 -11.56 24.80 4.09
C GLN A 110 -11.22 23.31 3.91
N LEU A 111 -11.10 22.85 2.66
CA LEU A 111 -10.73 21.46 2.36
C LEU A 111 -9.30 21.16 2.81
N SER A 112 -8.36 22.06 2.52
CA SER A 112 -6.95 21.92 2.94
C SER A 112 -6.82 21.88 4.47
N ALA A 113 -7.60 22.69 5.19
CA ALA A 113 -7.63 22.68 6.65
C ALA A 113 -8.16 21.35 7.24
N ARG A 114 -8.97 20.62 6.47
CA ARG A 114 -9.43 19.25 6.80
C ARG A 114 -8.46 18.16 6.31
N GLY A 115 -7.31 18.53 5.75
CA GLY A 115 -6.31 17.60 5.23
C GLY A 115 -6.56 17.12 3.79
N LEU A 116 -7.59 17.63 3.11
CA LEU A 116 -7.93 17.31 1.73
C LEU A 116 -7.12 18.22 0.80
N MET A 117 -5.84 17.90 0.63
CA MET A 117 -4.90 18.74 -0.11
C MET A 117 -5.18 18.72 -1.62
N PRO A 118 -5.13 19.89 -2.30
CA PRO A 118 -5.30 19.96 -3.74
C PRO A 118 -4.09 19.36 -4.48
N MET A 119 -4.34 18.89 -5.71
CA MET A 119 -3.33 18.46 -6.66
C MET A 119 -3.39 19.34 -7.91
N GLN A 120 -2.23 19.70 -8.45
CA GLN A 120 -2.12 20.43 -9.71
C GLN A 120 -1.85 19.46 -10.87
N LEU A 121 -2.60 19.61 -11.95
CA LEU A 121 -2.46 18.84 -13.19
C LEU A 121 -1.99 19.75 -14.31
N SER A 122 -1.01 19.26 -15.08
CA SER A 122 -0.65 19.91 -16.34
C SER A 122 -1.57 19.38 -17.44
N VAL A 123 -2.36 20.26 -18.04
CA VAL A 123 -3.22 19.95 -19.18
C VAL A 123 -2.52 20.51 -20.42
N GLN A 124 -2.16 19.64 -21.36
CA GLN A 124 -1.70 20.06 -22.68
C GLN A 124 -2.85 19.99 -23.68
N GLU A 125 -3.33 21.14 -24.12
CA GLU A 125 -4.36 21.23 -25.16
C GLU A 125 -3.89 22.14 -26.29
N ASN A 126 -3.85 21.61 -27.52
CA ASN A 126 -3.42 22.33 -28.72
C ASN A 126 -2.05 23.06 -28.58
N GLY A 127 -1.10 22.44 -27.87
CA GLY A 127 0.25 22.99 -27.65
C GLY A 127 0.34 24.07 -26.57
N LYS A 128 -0.76 24.39 -25.86
CA LYS A 128 -0.75 25.23 -24.65
C LYS A 128 -0.77 24.35 -23.40
N SER A 129 0.13 24.63 -22.47
CA SER A 129 0.14 23.99 -21.15
C SER A 129 -0.64 24.87 -20.18
N THR A 130 -1.77 24.39 -19.69
CA THR A 130 -2.57 25.03 -18.63
C THR A 130 -2.53 24.19 -17.36
N GLN A 131 -2.49 24.82 -16.19
CA GLN A 131 -2.56 24.10 -14.92
C GLN A 131 -4.01 24.06 -14.43
N ALA A 132 -4.50 22.87 -14.08
CA ALA A 132 -5.80 22.67 -13.44
C ALA A 132 -5.58 22.22 -12.00
N ILE A 133 -6.37 22.76 -11.07
CA ILE A 133 -6.37 22.33 -9.66
C ILE A 133 -7.50 21.31 -9.48
N ILE A 134 -7.23 20.19 -8.81
CA ILE A 134 -8.23 19.18 -8.49
C ILE A 134 -8.14 18.76 -7.01
N PHE A 135 -9.22 18.16 -6.49
CA PHE A 135 -9.28 17.60 -5.15
C PHE A 135 -9.56 16.09 -5.24
N PRO A 136 -8.54 15.25 -5.42
CA PRO A 136 -8.73 13.81 -5.62
C PRO A 136 -9.00 13.08 -4.29
N TRP A 137 -10.09 13.44 -3.64
CA TRP A 137 -10.49 12.93 -2.34
C TRP A 137 -11.99 12.69 -2.27
N ALA A 138 -12.38 11.73 -1.45
CA ALA A 138 -13.75 11.59 -0.96
C ALA A 138 -13.77 11.77 0.57
N LEU A 139 -14.91 12.18 1.09
CA LEU A 139 -15.19 12.33 2.52
C LEU A 139 -16.39 11.45 2.84
N ALA A 140 -16.19 10.40 3.64
CA ALA A 140 -17.25 9.51 4.07
C ALA A 140 -17.63 9.80 5.52
N SER A 141 -18.93 9.93 5.79
CA SER A 141 -19.48 10.26 7.11
C SER A 141 -20.51 9.22 7.56
N TYR A 142 -20.40 8.78 8.81
CA TYR A 142 -21.28 7.80 9.45
C TYR A 142 -21.35 8.08 10.95
N ASN A 143 -22.56 8.25 11.50
CA ASN A 143 -22.80 8.48 12.94
C ASN A 143 -21.84 9.49 13.60
N ASP A 144 -21.78 10.72 13.05
CA ASP A 144 -20.91 11.84 13.47
C ASP A 144 -19.39 11.63 13.30
N GLU A 145 -18.96 10.44 12.87
CA GLU A 145 -17.58 10.20 12.47
C GLU A 145 -17.40 10.48 10.98
N THR A 146 -16.20 10.93 10.61
CA THR A 146 -15.87 11.25 9.23
C THR A 146 -14.45 10.83 8.92
N ILE A 147 -14.27 10.20 7.76
CA ILE A 147 -12.96 9.77 7.26
C ILE A 147 -12.70 10.31 5.86
N THR A 148 -11.44 10.60 5.59
CA THR A 148 -10.97 11.00 4.25
C THR A 148 -10.49 9.77 3.48
N ILE A 149 -10.84 9.69 2.20
CA ILE A 149 -10.50 8.60 1.30
C ILE A 149 -9.73 9.20 0.11
N PRO A 150 -8.44 8.92 -0.05
CA PRO A 150 -7.67 9.38 -1.21
C PRO A 150 -8.13 8.63 -2.47
N LEU A 151 -8.39 9.37 -3.54
CA LEU A 151 -8.76 8.80 -4.84
C LEU A 151 -7.56 8.60 -5.75
N VAL A 152 -6.40 9.17 -5.40
CA VAL A 152 -5.16 9.06 -6.15
C VAL A 152 -4.13 8.24 -5.40
N LYS A 153 -3.45 7.35 -6.13
CA LYS A 153 -2.37 6.51 -5.64
C LYS A 153 -1.06 6.86 -6.35
N ASN A 154 -0.25 7.71 -5.71
CA ASN A 154 1.03 8.14 -6.27
C ASN A 154 2.12 7.07 -6.10
N LYS A 155 2.98 6.94 -7.12
CA LYS A 155 4.17 6.07 -7.12
C LYS A 155 5.34 6.87 -7.66
N ILE A 156 6.53 6.70 -7.08
CA ILE A 156 7.73 7.44 -7.51
C ILE A 156 7.98 7.17 -9.00
N GLY A 157 8.10 8.26 -9.76
CA GLY A 157 8.37 8.22 -11.20
C GLY A 157 7.16 7.92 -12.08
N ALA A 158 5.95 7.77 -11.52
CA ALA A 158 4.76 7.51 -12.30
C ALA A 158 4.35 8.71 -13.16
N ASP A 159 4.01 8.45 -14.41
CA ASP A 159 3.37 9.45 -15.27
C ASP A 159 1.87 9.59 -14.93
N GLN A 160 1.17 10.47 -15.65
CA GLN A 160 -0.25 10.74 -15.40
C GLN A 160 -1.15 9.52 -15.70
N GLN A 161 -0.81 8.71 -16.71
CA GLN A 161 -1.57 7.51 -17.08
C GLN A 161 -1.36 6.39 -16.06
N GLU A 162 -0.12 6.19 -15.62
CA GLU A 162 0.24 5.27 -14.56
C GLU A 162 -0.40 5.68 -13.23
N LEU A 163 -0.37 6.97 -12.88
CA LEU A 163 -1.04 7.51 -11.70
C LEU A 163 -2.52 7.13 -11.71
N VAL A 164 -3.25 7.38 -12.81
CA VAL A 164 -4.67 7.04 -12.90
C VAL A 164 -4.89 5.53 -12.89
N THR A 165 -4.07 4.74 -13.57
CA THR A 165 -4.17 3.27 -13.56
C THR A 165 -4.03 2.73 -12.13
N ASN A 166 -2.97 3.13 -11.44
CA ASN A 166 -2.71 2.74 -10.05
C ASN A 166 -3.85 3.17 -9.13
N SER A 167 -4.41 4.37 -9.38
CA SER A 167 -5.53 4.91 -8.62
C SER A 167 -6.79 4.09 -8.81
N VAL A 168 -7.17 3.79 -10.06
CA VAL A 168 -8.35 2.96 -10.40
C VAL A 168 -8.23 1.56 -9.80
N GLN A 169 -7.06 0.93 -9.88
CA GLN A 169 -6.78 -0.34 -9.21
C GLN A 169 -6.97 -0.29 -7.69
N HIS A 170 -6.70 0.86 -7.08
CA HIS A 170 -6.75 1.04 -5.64
C HIS A 170 -8.13 1.46 -5.11
N LEU A 171 -9.04 1.95 -5.98
CA LEU A 171 -10.31 2.55 -5.56
C LEU A 171 -11.15 1.60 -4.69
N GLU A 172 -11.32 0.35 -5.11
CA GLU A 172 -12.13 -0.63 -4.37
C GLU A 172 -11.62 -0.79 -2.94
N TYR A 173 -10.31 -0.98 -2.77
CA TYR A 173 -9.68 -1.06 -1.46
C TYR A 173 -9.82 0.25 -0.68
N ALA A 174 -9.61 1.41 -1.30
CA ALA A 174 -9.65 2.70 -0.63
C ALA A 174 -11.03 2.97 0.00
N PHE A 175 -12.10 2.66 -0.74
CA PHE A 175 -13.46 2.79 -0.22
C PHE A 175 -13.81 1.70 0.79
N ALA A 176 -13.47 0.43 0.54
CA ALA A 176 -13.72 -0.65 1.49
C ALA A 176 -13.00 -0.41 2.83
N ASP A 177 -11.75 0.08 2.80
CA ASP A 177 -10.98 0.47 4.00
C ASP A 177 -11.63 1.64 4.73
N GLY A 178 -12.03 2.69 4.00
CA GLY A 178 -12.71 3.86 4.57
C GLY A 178 -14.04 3.50 5.24
N LEU A 179 -14.86 2.70 4.57
CA LEU A 179 -16.13 2.22 5.11
C LEU A 179 -15.93 1.30 6.31
N SER A 180 -14.99 0.34 6.23
CA SER A 180 -14.71 -0.57 7.34
C SER A 180 -14.30 0.19 8.60
N LYS A 181 -13.49 1.25 8.49
CA LYS A 181 -13.11 2.07 9.66
C LYS A 181 -14.28 2.77 10.33
N LEU A 182 -15.29 3.18 9.55
CA LEU A 182 -16.47 3.85 10.05
C LEU A 182 -17.48 2.88 10.67
N THR A 183 -17.59 1.67 10.11
CA THR A 183 -18.69 0.76 10.42
C THR A 183 -18.26 -0.43 11.30
N THR A 184 -16.97 -0.76 11.31
CA THR A 184 -16.43 -1.94 12.02
C THR A 184 -15.71 -1.53 13.30
N PRO A 185 -16.14 -1.98 14.48
CA PRO A 185 -15.46 -1.68 15.73
C PRO A 185 -14.11 -2.40 15.84
N LYS A 186 -13.15 -1.73 16.48
CA LYS A 186 -11.83 -2.29 16.80
C LYS A 186 -11.96 -3.43 17.78
N HIS A 187 -11.25 -4.53 17.55
CA HIS A 187 -11.26 -5.68 18.44
C HIS A 187 -9.87 -6.30 18.69
N LYS A 188 -8.93 -6.20 17.73
CA LYS A 188 -7.56 -6.71 17.89
C LYS A 188 -6.66 -5.78 18.71
N LYS A 189 -5.69 -6.37 19.38
CA LYS A 189 -4.73 -5.68 20.27
C LYS A 189 -3.29 -5.91 19.82
N ILE A 190 -2.51 -4.83 19.81
CA ILE A 190 -1.09 -4.81 19.46
C ILE A 190 -0.26 -4.40 20.67
N ALA A 191 0.75 -5.20 21.00
CA ALA A 191 1.76 -4.88 21.99
C ALA A 191 3.00 -4.30 21.30
N VAL A 192 3.38 -3.07 21.65
CA VAL A 192 4.68 -2.50 21.27
C VAL A 192 5.68 -2.88 22.37
N LEU A 193 6.64 -3.74 22.05
CA LEU A 193 7.60 -4.23 23.03
C LEU A 193 8.51 -3.13 23.54
N LYS A 194 8.84 -3.24 24.83
CA LYS A 194 9.77 -2.39 25.59
C LYS A 194 10.62 -3.29 26.49
N GLY A 195 11.81 -2.82 26.86
CA GLY A 195 12.70 -3.49 27.82
C GLY A 195 14.07 -3.86 27.25
N ASN A 196 14.25 -3.76 25.93
CA ASN A 196 15.52 -4.05 25.25
C ASN A 196 16.01 -2.82 24.47
N ASN A 197 15.78 -1.63 25.04
CA ASN A 197 16.13 -0.31 24.51
C ASN A 197 15.62 -0.10 23.07
N GLU A 198 14.35 -0.43 22.84
CA GLU A 198 13.59 -0.14 21.63
C GLU A 198 13.43 1.38 21.39
N LEU A 199 13.08 1.75 20.16
CA LEU A 199 12.84 3.15 19.81
C LEU A 199 11.85 3.84 20.75
N SER A 200 12.20 5.07 21.14
CA SER A 200 11.31 5.97 21.88
C SER A 200 10.05 6.29 21.06
N ASP A 201 8.92 6.44 21.74
CA ASP A 201 7.60 6.60 21.12
C ASP A 201 7.53 7.77 20.13
N LYS A 202 8.28 8.86 20.35
CA LYS A 202 8.34 10.01 19.43
C LYS A 202 8.84 9.66 18.02
N TYR A 203 9.64 8.60 17.90
CA TYR A 203 10.21 8.13 16.63
C TYR A 203 9.32 7.11 15.91
N ILE A 204 8.27 6.61 16.55
CA ILE A 204 7.33 5.67 15.92
C ILE A 204 5.89 6.23 15.91
N ALA A 205 5.70 7.45 16.41
CA ALA A 205 4.40 8.03 16.70
C ALA A 205 3.50 8.12 15.47
N ASP A 206 4.03 8.47 14.29
CA ASP A 206 3.21 8.57 13.07
C ASP A 206 2.66 7.20 12.66
N PHE A 207 3.50 6.16 12.73
CA PHE A 207 3.08 4.79 12.45
C PHE A 207 2.06 4.29 13.48
N ILE A 208 2.35 4.44 14.78
CA ILE A 208 1.45 4.03 15.87
C ILE A 208 0.09 4.76 15.76
N LYS A 209 0.09 6.05 15.44
CA LYS A 209 -1.14 6.80 15.16
C LYS A 209 -1.92 6.18 14.00
N LYS A 210 -1.24 5.80 12.92
CA LYS A 210 -1.87 5.22 11.74
C LYS A 210 -2.48 3.84 12.00
N ILE A 211 -1.75 2.92 12.62
CA ILE A 211 -2.30 1.60 12.97
C ILE A 211 -3.36 1.68 14.07
N GLY A 212 -3.32 2.74 14.89
CA GLY A 212 -4.34 3.04 15.90
C GLY A 212 -5.72 3.35 15.31
N GLU A 213 -5.83 3.62 14.01
CA GLU A 213 -7.12 3.71 13.30
C GLU A 213 -7.86 2.36 13.23
N TYR A 214 -7.15 1.23 13.37
CA TYR A 214 -7.70 -0.12 13.19
C TYR A 214 -7.69 -0.96 14.48
N TYR A 215 -6.71 -0.72 15.35
CA TYR A 215 -6.38 -1.63 16.45
C TYR A 215 -6.21 -0.90 17.77
N PHE A 216 -6.37 -1.63 18.87
CA PHE A 216 -5.95 -1.16 20.19
C PHE A 216 -4.45 -1.39 20.36
N ILE A 217 -3.73 -0.38 20.84
CA ILE A 217 -2.26 -0.43 20.93
C ILE A 217 -1.86 -0.09 22.36
N ALA A 218 -0.97 -0.88 22.94
CA ALA A 218 -0.38 -0.58 24.24
C ALA A 218 1.12 -0.95 24.26
N PRO A 219 1.95 -0.22 25.03
CA PRO A 219 3.31 -0.67 25.31
C PRO A 219 3.29 -1.92 26.19
N PHE A 220 4.25 -2.81 26.00
CA PHE A 220 4.42 -4.02 26.80
C PHE A 220 5.89 -4.20 27.18
N THR A 221 6.21 -4.13 28.47
CA THR A 221 7.58 -4.33 28.97
C THR A 221 7.89 -5.81 29.25
N LEU A 222 9.06 -6.26 28.82
CA LEU A 222 9.62 -7.58 29.10
C LEU A 222 10.39 -7.66 30.42
N ASP A 223 10.71 -6.54 31.08
CA ASP A 223 11.48 -6.50 32.34
C ASP A 223 10.86 -7.36 33.46
N SER A 224 9.53 -7.51 33.43
CA SER A 224 8.79 -8.33 34.41
C SER A 224 9.00 -9.84 34.23
N VAL A 225 9.66 -10.30 33.15
CA VAL A 225 9.93 -11.72 32.93
C VAL A 225 10.81 -12.30 34.04
N GLU A 226 11.84 -11.57 34.49
CA GLU A 226 12.77 -12.04 35.52
C GLU A 226 12.05 -12.38 36.84
N THR A 227 11.06 -11.56 37.22
CA THR A 227 10.35 -11.70 38.50
C THR A 227 9.04 -12.48 38.38
N ASN A 228 8.38 -12.46 37.22
CA ASN A 228 7.04 -13.04 37.05
C ASN A 228 6.73 -13.51 35.62
N ALA A 229 7.60 -14.35 35.06
CA ALA A 229 7.49 -14.89 33.70
C ALA A 229 6.10 -15.45 33.34
N GLN A 230 5.44 -16.19 34.24
CA GLN A 230 4.12 -16.76 33.94
C GLN A 230 3.05 -15.67 33.75
N LYS A 231 3.02 -14.65 34.62
CA LYS A 231 2.07 -13.54 34.49
C LYS A 231 2.39 -12.71 33.25
N THR A 232 3.67 -12.53 32.94
CA THR A 232 4.09 -11.82 31.74
C THR A 232 3.61 -12.54 30.48
N LEU A 233 3.82 -13.86 30.37
CA LEU A 233 3.30 -14.64 29.25
C LEU A 233 1.78 -14.53 29.12
N THR A 234 1.03 -14.75 30.21
CA THR A 234 -0.43 -14.68 30.17
C THR A 234 -0.95 -13.31 29.74
N LYS A 235 -0.30 -12.22 30.17
CA LYS A 235 -0.65 -10.86 29.71
C LYS A 235 -0.24 -10.60 28.27
N LEU A 236 0.87 -11.19 27.81
CA LEU A 236 1.32 -11.05 26.43
C LEU A 236 0.38 -11.77 25.47
N GLU A 237 -0.16 -12.91 25.89
CA GLU A 237 -1.17 -13.69 25.15
C GLU A 237 -2.51 -12.96 24.97
N ASP A 238 -2.80 -11.90 25.74
CA ASP A 238 -3.96 -11.04 25.52
C ASP A 238 -3.82 -10.16 24.25
N PHE A 239 -2.63 -10.10 23.65
CA PHE A 239 -2.34 -9.35 22.43
C PHE A 239 -2.24 -10.26 21.21
N ASP A 240 -2.87 -9.85 20.10
CA ASP A 240 -2.88 -10.60 18.84
C ASP A 240 -1.57 -10.47 18.04
N LEU A 241 -0.83 -9.38 18.26
CA LEU A 241 0.43 -9.06 17.59
C LEU A 241 1.40 -8.34 18.54
N ILE A 242 2.68 -8.71 18.45
CA ILE A 242 3.80 -7.95 19.05
C ILE A 242 4.60 -7.20 17.97
N ILE A 243 5.10 -6.02 18.30
CA ILE A 243 6.01 -5.23 17.47
C ILE A 243 7.31 -4.97 18.25
N ALA A 244 8.42 -5.50 17.76
CA ALA A 244 9.77 -5.23 18.27
C ALA A 244 10.43 -4.13 17.42
N ALA A 245 10.34 -2.88 17.86
CA ALA A 245 10.77 -1.71 17.10
C ALA A 245 12.22 -1.33 17.41
N LYS A 246 13.17 -1.89 16.63
CA LYS A 246 14.61 -1.61 16.70
C LYS A 246 15.17 -1.76 18.13
N PRO A 247 15.11 -2.96 18.73
CA PRO A 247 15.81 -3.22 19.98
C PRO A 247 17.31 -3.02 19.77
N THR A 248 17.98 -2.49 20.78
CA THR A 248 19.43 -2.24 20.75
C THR A 248 20.19 -2.99 21.85
N GLU A 249 19.47 -3.53 22.83
CA GLU A 249 20.03 -4.41 23.87
C GLU A 249 19.66 -5.88 23.62
N ALA A 250 20.52 -6.78 24.11
CA ALA A 250 20.32 -8.21 23.93
C ALA A 250 19.16 -8.73 24.79
N PHE A 251 18.36 -9.63 24.20
CA PHE A 251 17.28 -10.32 24.92
C PHE A 251 17.87 -11.40 25.83
N THR A 252 17.37 -11.49 27.05
CA THR A 252 17.70 -12.58 27.97
C THR A 252 17.08 -13.90 27.50
N GLU A 253 17.66 -15.04 27.89
CA GLU A 253 17.05 -16.35 27.59
C GLU A 253 15.62 -16.47 28.14
N ALA A 254 15.36 -15.88 29.31
CA ALA A 254 14.06 -15.87 29.93
C ALA A 254 13.01 -15.15 29.06
N GLU A 255 13.36 -13.97 28.54
CA GLU A 255 12.50 -13.20 27.63
C GLU A 255 12.28 -13.92 26.31
N LYS A 256 13.35 -14.46 25.71
CA LYS A 256 13.26 -15.28 24.49
C LYS A 256 12.34 -16.47 24.67
N TYR A 257 12.36 -17.12 25.84
CA TYR A 257 11.44 -18.23 26.12
C TYR A 257 9.99 -17.77 26.25
N VAL A 258 9.72 -16.62 26.86
CA VAL A 258 8.35 -16.05 26.90
C VAL A 258 7.86 -15.69 25.49
N LEU A 259 8.70 -15.07 24.66
CA LEU A 259 8.39 -14.72 23.27
C LEU A 259 8.22 -15.97 22.37
N ASP A 260 9.03 -17.00 22.59
CA ASP A 260 8.89 -18.31 21.95
C ASP A 260 7.51 -18.90 22.29
N GLN A 261 7.14 -18.92 23.57
CA GLN A 261 5.86 -19.48 23.99
C GLN A 261 4.65 -18.64 23.54
N TYR A 262 4.78 -17.32 23.45
CA TYR A 262 3.79 -16.48 22.78
C TYR A 262 3.56 -16.92 21.32
N THR A 263 4.65 -17.14 20.58
CA THR A 263 4.59 -17.67 19.21
C THR A 263 3.96 -19.07 19.18
N MET A 264 4.32 -19.95 20.11
CA MET A 264 3.74 -21.30 20.21
C MET A 264 2.24 -21.29 20.53
N ASN A 265 1.74 -20.22 21.14
CA ASN A 265 0.31 -20.03 21.39
C ASN A 265 -0.45 -19.40 20.21
N GLY A 266 0.21 -19.15 19.07
CA GLY A 266 -0.41 -18.57 17.89
C GLY A 266 -0.30 -17.05 17.80
N GLY A 267 0.44 -16.44 18.73
CA GLY A 267 0.79 -15.03 18.68
C GLY A 267 1.56 -14.68 17.42
N LYS A 268 1.30 -13.50 16.87
CA LYS A 268 1.93 -13.00 15.62
C LYS A 268 2.97 -11.95 15.97
N SER A 269 3.96 -11.74 15.13
CA SER A 269 5.04 -10.79 15.46
C SER A 269 5.63 -10.07 14.26
N LEU A 270 5.90 -8.78 14.44
CA LEU A 270 6.67 -7.94 13.52
C LEU A 270 8.00 -7.55 14.18
N TRP A 271 9.10 -7.94 13.57
CA TRP A 271 10.46 -7.69 14.05
C TRP A 271 11.19 -6.73 13.12
N LEU A 272 11.65 -5.60 13.66
CA LEU A 272 12.46 -4.62 12.93
C LEU A 272 13.81 -4.53 13.63
N VAL A 273 14.83 -5.15 13.05
CA VAL A 273 16.05 -5.53 13.79
C VAL A 273 17.29 -5.18 12.99
N ASP A 274 18.27 -4.55 13.65
CA ASP A 274 19.60 -4.37 13.08
C ASP A 274 20.58 -5.38 13.66
N ALA A 275 21.31 -6.07 12.80
CA ALA A 275 22.50 -6.86 13.14
C ALA A 275 23.79 -6.02 13.12
N VAL A 276 23.73 -4.77 12.66
CA VAL A 276 24.86 -3.83 12.62
C VAL A 276 24.47 -2.51 13.29
N ALA A 277 25.26 -2.07 14.26
CA ALA A 277 25.09 -0.78 14.90
C ALA A 277 25.73 0.32 14.04
N MET A 278 24.88 1.04 13.31
CA MET A 278 25.24 2.25 12.60
C MET A 278 24.03 3.17 12.44
N GLU A 279 24.23 4.48 12.59
CA GLU A 279 23.17 5.48 12.47
C GLU A 279 23.62 6.62 11.57
N LYS A 280 22.71 7.15 10.75
CA LYS A 280 23.01 8.29 9.86
C LYS A 280 23.45 9.51 10.65
N ASP A 281 22.77 9.80 11.76
CA ASP A 281 23.06 10.96 12.61
C ASP A 281 24.46 10.90 13.24
N SER A 282 25.00 9.69 13.42
CA SER A 282 26.33 9.50 14.00
C SER A 282 27.46 9.97 13.07
N LEU A 283 27.17 10.19 11.78
CA LEU A 283 28.10 10.73 10.80
C LEU A 283 28.15 12.26 10.80
N TYR A 284 27.17 12.96 11.40
CA TYR A 284 27.17 14.43 11.50
C TYR A 284 28.02 14.92 12.68
N ASN A 285 29.24 14.40 12.78
CA ASN A 285 30.26 14.80 13.75
C ASN A 285 31.40 15.56 13.04
N GLU A 286 32.38 16.05 13.80
CA GLU A 286 33.50 16.85 13.27
C GLU A 286 34.35 16.11 12.21
N THR A 287 34.42 14.78 12.26
CA THR A 287 35.23 13.98 11.34
C THR A 287 34.43 13.45 10.14
N GLY A 288 33.10 13.56 10.16
CA GLY A 288 32.23 13.00 9.12
C GLY A 288 32.27 11.48 9.05
N LYS A 289 32.72 10.79 10.12
CA LYS A 289 33.08 9.37 10.11
C LYS A 289 32.59 8.65 11.37
N ASN A 290 32.23 7.38 11.22
CA ASN A 290 31.97 6.48 12.34
C ASN A 290 32.21 5.01 11.96
N PHE A 291 32.26 4.12 12.94
CA PHE A 291 32.46 2.69 12.73
C PHE A 291 31.15 1.92 12.87
N ALA A 292 30.80 1.18 11.82
CA ALA A 292 29.78 0.16 11.86
C ALA A 292 30.33 -1.10 12.55
N ILE A 293 29.65 -1.56 13.60
CA ILE A 293 30.04 -2.74 14.38
C ILE A 293 28.88 -3.73 14.48
N THR A 294 29.17 -5.01 14.67
CA THR A 294 28.13 -6.03 14.88
C THR A 294 27.33 -5.74 16.15
N ARG A 295 26.00 -5.88 16.07
CA ARG A 295 25.08 -5.84 17.21
C ARG A 295 24.54 -7.24 17.46
N ASP A 296 24.87 -7.82 18.60
CA ASP A 296 24.31 -9.10 19.02
C ASP A 296 23.13 -8.87 19.96
N LEU A 297 21.93 -9.15 19.46
CA LEU A 297 20.69 -9.06 20.23
C LEU A 297 20.31 -10.38 20.91
N ASN A 298 21.16 -11.40 20.81
CA ASN A 298 20.89 -12.78 21.23
C ASN A 298 19.66 -13.40 20.52
N LEU A 299 19.26 -12.90 19.34
CA LEU A 299 18.10 -13.40 18.56
C LEU A 299 18.50 -14.30 17.37
N THR A 300 19.80 -14.48 17.12
CA THR A 300 20.30 -15.25 15.97
C THR A 300 19.74 -16.67 15.96
N ASP A 301 19.79 -17.36 17.09
CA ASP A 301 19.31 -18.71 17.27
C ASP A 301 17.77 -18.81 17.20
N PHE A 302 17.08 -17.78 17.70
CA PHE A 302 15.63 -17.65 17.67
C PHE A 302 15.10 -17.62 16.24
N PHE A 303 15.62 -16.69 15.41
CA PHE A 303 15.24 -16.59 14.01
C PHE A 303 15.72 -17.77 13.18
N PHE A 304 16.92 -18.30 13.46
CA PHE A 304 17.46 -19.45 12.73
C PHE A 304 16.54 -20.67 12.83
N LYS A 305 15.99 -20.94 14.03
CA LYS A 305 15.01 -22.02 14.21
C LYS A 305 13.77 -21.84 13.34
N TYR A 306 13.31 -20.60 13.19
CA TYR A 306 12.13 -20.23 12.41
C TYR A 306 12.40 -20.12 10.90
N GLY A 307 13.67 -20.18 10.51
CA GLY A 307 14.10 -20.39 9.14
C GLY A 307 14.56 -19.13 8.44
N VAL A 308 15.02 -18.13 9.19
CA VAL A 308 15.71 -16.96 8.64
C VAL A 308 16.96 -16.64 9.45
N ARG A 309 17.94 -15.99 8.82
CA ARG A 309 19.15 -15.50 9.47
C ARG A 309 19.43 -14.08 9.00
N ILE A 310 19.56 -13.15 9.94
CA ILE A 310 20.04 -11.80 9.64
C ILE A 310 21.56 -11.82 9.73
N ASN A 311 22.24 -11.47 8.63
CA ASN A 311 23.69 -11.43 8.58
C ASN A 311 24.20 -10.06 9.04
N PRO A 312 25.28 -9.98 9.85
CA PRO A 312 25.86 -8.73 10.32
C PRO A 312 26.72 -8.07 9.23
N VAL A 313 26.09 -7.76 8.11
CA VAL A 313 26.68 -7.07 6.95
C VAL A 313 25.79 -5.90 6.57
N ILE A 314 26.38 -4.81 6.08
CA ILE A 314 25.61 -3.69 5.52
C ILE A 314 25.43 -3.94 4.02
N THR A 315 24.22 -3.75 3.54
CA THR A 315 23.88 -3.80 2.11
C THR A 315 24.08 -2.42 1.50
N SER A 316 25.12 -2.24 0.69
CA SER A 316 25.31 -1.03 -0.12
C SER A 316 24.83 -1.25 -1.55
N THR A 317 24.27 -0.21 -2.18
CA THR A 317 23.67 -0.29 -3.52
C THR A 317 23.83 1.00 -4.30
N LEU A 318 23.81 0.93 -5.63
CA LEU A 318 23.70 2.12 -6.48
C LEU A 318 22.26 2.65 -6.59
N TYR A 319 21.27 1.86 -6.17
CA TYR A 319 19.86 2.24 -6.16
C TYR A 319 19.44 2.65 -4.73
N SER A 320 19.84 3.86 -4.35
CA SER A 320 19.72 4.37 -2.98
C SER A 320 19.10 5.76 -2.94
N THR A 321 18.58 6.15 -1.77
CA THR A 321 18.19 7.54 -1.52
C THR A 321 19.43 8.42 -1.31
N PRO A 322 19.40 9.70 -1.70
CA PRO A 322 20.52 10.59 -1.46
C PRO A 322 20.68 10.96 0.02
N ILE A 323 21.88 11.39 0.38
CA ILE A 323 22.16 12.12 1.62
C ILE A 323 22.31 13.61 1.31
N THR A 324 21.72 14.46 2.15
CA THR A 324 21.86 15.91 2.04
C THR A 324 23.03 16.38 2.89
N LEU A 325 24.01 17.03 2.26
CA LEU A 325 25.19 17.61 2.92
C LEU A 325 25.31 19.10 2.58
N ALA A 326 25.76 19.89 3.54
CA ALA A 326 26.16 21.27 3.30
C ALA A 326 27.62 21.30 2.82
N ILE A 327 27.85 21.77 1.59
CA ILE A 327 29.18 21.87 0.99
C ILE A 327 29.53 23.35 0.79
N GLY A 328 30.74 23.72 1.22
CA GLY A 328 31.25 25.10 1.19
C GLY A 328 31.49 25.64 2.60
N GLU A 329 32.01 26.87 2.67
CA GLU A 329 32.38 27.50 3.94
C GLU A 329 31.43 28.65 4.30
N GLY A 330 31.11 28.76 5.60
CA GLY A 330 30.34 29.88 6.16
C GLY A 330 29.01 30.12 5.44
N SER A 331 28.76 31.36 5.03
CA SER A 331 27.53 31.77 4.34
C SER A 331 27.41 31.24 2.90
N ASN A 332 28.48 30.67 2.32
CA ASN A 332 28.47 30.13 0.96
C ASN A 332 28.11 28.64 0.92
N ALA A 333 27.89 28.00 2.06
CA ALA A 333 27.51 26.59 2.12
C ALA A 333 26.18 26.35 1.37
N GLN A 334 26.20 25.42 0.43
CA GLN A 334 25.04 24.99 -0.35
C GLN A 334 24.67 23.57 0.04
N PHE A 335 23.37 23.31 0.18
CA PHE A 335 22.87 21.95 0.38
C PHE A 335 22.91 21.19 -0.95
N GLN A 336 23.55 20.04 -0.95
CA GLN A 336 23.62 19.14 -2.11
C GLN A 336 23.06 17.77 -1.73
N HIS A 337 22.30 17.16 -2.65
CA HIS A 337 21.78 15.81 -2.51
C HIS A 337 22.71 14.84 -3.26
N LEU A 338 23.46 14.05 -2.51
CA LEU A 338 24.52 13.21 -3.04
C LEU A 338 24.14 11.74 -2.87
N GLN A 339 24.47 10.91 -3.86
CA GLN A 339 24.14 9.48 -3.82
C GLN A 339 24.76 8.82 -2.58
N TRP A 340 23.95 8.11 -1.80
CA TRP A 340 24.35 7.51 -0.53
C TRP A 340 24.09 6.01 -0.53
N PRO A 341 25.10 5.18 -0.86
CA PRO A 341 24.91 3.74 -1.08
C PRO A 341 24.33 2.96 0.11
N TYR A 342 24.38 3.51 1.32
CA TYR A 342 23.92 2.87 2.54
C TYR A 342 22.46 3.14 2.90
N SER A 343 21.70 3.83 2.04
CA SER A 343 20.23 3.92 2.18
C SER A 343 19.53 3.24 1.01
N PRO A 344 19.54 1.89 0.94
CA PRO A 344 18.97 1.17 -0.18
C PRO A 344 17.48 1.44 -0.35
N LEU A 345 17.04 1.55 -1.61
CA LEU A 345 15.63 1.50 -1.96
C LEU A 345 15.25 0.05 -2.31
N ALA A 346 14.28 -0.49 -1.59
CA ALA A 346 13.76 -1.82 -1.84
C ALA A 346 12.49 -1.76 -2.70
N ALA A 347 12.43 -2.66 -3.68
CA ALA A 347 11.26 -2.86 -4.50
C ALA A 347 10.37 -3.97 -3.93
N SER A 348 9.07 -3.86 -4.22
CA SER A 348 8.06 -4.84 -3.86
C SER A 348 8.08 -6.06 -4.77
N ASN A 349 7.78 -7.23 -4.20
CA ASN A 349 7.21 -8.32 -4.97
C ASN A 349 5.72 -8.00 -5.25
N ASN A 350 5.34 -7.72 -6.50
CA ASN A 350 3.97 -7.29 -6.81
C ASN A 350 2.92 -8.39 -6.62
N ASN A 351 3.31 -9.64 -6.39
CA ASN A 351 2.40 -10.78 -6.31
C ASN A 351 1.86 -11.05 -4.89
N HIS A 352 2.06 -10.13 -3.94
CA HIS A 352 1.61 -10.30 -2.56
C HIS A 352 0.83 -9.08 -2.05
N ALA A 353 -0.24 -9.31 -1.30
CA ALA A 353 -1.14 -8.27 -0.80
C ALA A 353 -0.44 -7.18 0.03
N ILE A 354 0.63 -7.54 0.76
CA ILE A 354 1.44 -6.58 1.54
C ILE A 354 2.14 -5.55 0.64
N THR A 355 2.61 -5.99 -0.52
CA THR A 355 3.59 -5.29 -1.35
C THR A 355 3.03 -4.87 -2.71
N ASN A 356 1.81 -5.27 -3.06
CA ASN A 356 1.21 -4.85 -4.32
C ASN A 356 0.96 -3.33 -4.36
N ASN A 357 1.29 -2.72 -5.51
CA ASN A 357 1.21 -1.29 -5.78
C ASN A 357 1.83 -0.39 -4.68
N LEU A 358 2.86 -0.92 -4.01
CA LEU A 358 3.62 -0.24 -2.97
C LEU A 358 4.69 0.65 -3.61
N ASN A 359 4.91 1.81 -3.03
CA ASN A 359 6.02 2.68 -3.43
C ASN A 359 7.37 2.11 -2.94
N LEU A 360 8.50 2.57 -3.49
CA LEU A 360 9.81 2.10 -3.04
C LEU A 360 9.97 2.34 -1.53
N VAL A 361 10.44 1.33 -0.81
CA VAL A 361 10.64 1.39 0.64
C VAL A 361 12.08 1.78 0.92
N LYS A 362 12.27 2.83 1.71
CA LYS A 362 13.59 3.30 2.10
C LYS A 362 14.09 2.52 3.31
N PHE A 363 15.33 2.10 3.25
CA PHE A 363 16.08 1.54 4.36
C PHE A 363 17.27 2.45 4.69
N ASP A 364 17.82 2.32 5.89
CA ASP A 364 19.06 2.97 6.32
C ASP A 364 19.97 1.90 6.97
N PHE A 365 21.16 1.68 6.40
CA PHE A 365 22.13 0.67 6.84
C PHE A 365 21.59 -0.78 6.89
N ALA A 366 20.67 -1.12 5.98
CA ALA A 366 20.01 -2.42 5.92
C ALA A 366 20.96 -3.62 5.97
N ASN A 367 20.57 -4.65 6.71
CA ASN A 367 21.25 -5.94 6.75
C ASN A 367 20.62 -6.94 5.77
N GLN A 368 21.35 -8.02 5.48
CA GLN A 368 20.90 -9.08 4.58
C GLN A 368 20.18 -10.19 5.35
N ILE A 369 19.08 -10.72 4.81
CA ILE A 369 18.40 -11.92 5.32
C ILE A 369 18.67 -13.12 4.41
N ASP A 370 19.15 -14.23 4.99
CA ASP A 370 19.12 -15.54 4.36
C ASP A 370 17.87 -16.31 4.79
N THR A 371 17.22 -17.02 3.86
CA THR A 371 16.18 -18.00 4.19
C THR A 371 16.77 -19.40 4.34
N LEU A 372 16.24 -20.17 5.30
CA LEU A 372 16.70 -21.52 5.60
C LEU A 372 15.60 -22.54 5.30
N LYS A 373 15.98 -23.70 4.75
CA LYS A 373 15.02 -24.75 4.40
C LYS A 373 14.43 -25.39 5.65
N ASN A 374 13.12 -25.24 5.83
CA ASN A 374 12.32 -25.94 6.84
C ASN A 374 10.83 -25.98 6.41
N ASN A 375 9.93 -26.42 7.30
CA ASN A 375 8.50 -26.57 7.00
C ASN A 375 7.68 -25.26 7.05
N ILE A 376 8.30 -24.14 7.40
CA ILE A 376 7.62 -22.83 7.46
C ILE A 376 7.69 -22.21 6.06
N LYS A 377 6.56 -21.73 5.54
CA LYS A 377 6.52 -21.02 4.25
C LYS A 377 7.22 -19.68 4.40
N LYS A 378 8.14 -19.36 3.47
CA LYS A 378 8.80 -18.05 3.40
C LYS A 378 8.34 -17.31 2.16
N THR A 379 7.90 -16.08 2.34
CA THR A 379 7.60 -15.16 1.25
C THR A 379 8.53 -13.97 1.38
N ILE A 380 9.37 -13.74 0.36
CA ILE A 380 10.21 -12.55 0.30
C ILE A 380 9.30 -11.35 -0.03
N LEU A 381 9.33 -10.33 0.83
CA LEU A 381 8.49 -9.13 0.69
C LEU A 381 9.25 -8.00 -0.02
N LEU A 382 10.45 -7.69 0.46
CA LEU A 382 11.27 -6.58 -0.02
C LEU A 382 12.67 -7.05 -0.35
N GLU A 383 13.13 -6.66 -1.54
CA GLU A 383 14.49 -6.91 -2.02
C GLU A 383 15.08 -5.63 -2.61
N THR A 384 16.41 -5.50 -2.52
CA THR A 384 17.12 -4.46 -3.25
C THR A 384 17.08 -4.72 -4.76
N ALA A 385 17.40 -3.70 -5.53
CA ALA A 385 17.79 -3.86 -6.93
C ALA A 385 19.08 -4.73 -7.06
N PRO A 386 19.43 -5.21 -8.27
CA PRO A 386 20.52 -6.18 -8.45
C PRO A 386 21.95 -5.66 -8.20
N LEU A 387 22.19 -4.35 -8.35
CA LEU A 387 23.53 -3.77 -8.18
C LEU A 387 23.82 -3.48 -6.71
N THR A 388 24.18 -4.53 -5.98
CA THR A 388 24.54 -4.44 -4.55
C THR A 388 25.92 -4.97 -4.22
N LYS A 389 26.44 -4.50 -3.09
CA LYS A 389 27.65 -4.96 -2.44
C LYS A 389 27.34 -5.22 -0.97
N LEU A 390 27.86 -6.33 -0.44
CA LEU A 390 27.73 -6.69 0.97
C LEU A 390 29.02 -6.32 1.70
N GLU A 391 28.87 -5.63 2.82
CA GLU A 391 29.97 -5.00 3.53
C GLU A 391 30.04 -5.53 4.96
N GLY A 392 31.07 -6.33 5.24
CA GLY A 392 31.29 -6.91 6.57
C GLY A 392 31.71 -5.88 7.61
N THR A 393 31.46 -6.21 8.88
CA THR A 393 31.83 -5.43 10.06
C THR A 393 33.05 -6.04 10.78
N PRO A 394 33.84 -5.24 11.54
CA PRO A 394 33.72 -3.79 11.69
C PRO A 394 34.14 -3.02 10.44
N ARG A 395 33.55 -1.85 10.19
CA ARG A 395 33.86 -1.02 9.03
C ARG A 395 33.74 0.48 9.29
N GLU A 396 34.72 1.26 8.85
CA GLU A 396 34.60 2.73 8.83
C GLU A 396 33.64 3.15 7.71
N ILE A 397 32.69 4.02 8.05
CA ILE A 397 31.79 4.68 7.12
C ILE A 397 32.08 6.17 7.20
N SER A 398 32.22 6.80 6.03
CA SER A 398 32.56 8.20 5.90
C SER A 398 31.62 8.92 4.94
N LEU A 399 31.29 10.16 5.26
CA LEU A 399 30.63 11.08 4.33
C LEU A 399 31.51 11.37 3.11
N ASP A 400 32.84 11.26 3.20
CA ASP A 400 33.76 11.48 2.07
C ASP A 400 33.49 10.52 0.90
N LEU A 401 32.86 9.36 1.15
CA LEU A 401 32.51 8.37 0.14
C LEU A 401 31.70 8.98 -1.01
N VAL A 402 30.82 9.95 -0.74
CA VAL A 402 29.94 10.53 -1.75
C VAL A 402 30.67 11.44 -2.74
N THR A 403 31.91 11.83 -2.42
CA THR A 403 32.78 12.61 -3.30
C THR A 403 33.59 11.74 -4.26
N GLN A 404 33.56 10.41 -4.07
CA GLN A 404 34.33 9.45 -4.84
C GLN A 404 33.43 8.75 -5.87
N PRO A 405 33.90 8.57 -7.12
CA PRO A 405 33.15 7.81 -8.11
C PRO A 405 32.98 6.36 -7.65
N GLN A 406 31.75 5.87 -7.70
CA GLN A 406 31.44 4.48 -7.35
C GLN A 406 31.62 3.60 -8.59
N ASP A 407 32.46 2.57 -8.50
CA ASP A 407 32.64 1.58 -9.57
C ASP A 407 31.50 0.55 -9.54
N PRO A 408 30.61 0.51 -10.55
CA PRO A 408 29.50 -0.45 -10.60
C PRO A 408 29.96 -1.92 -10.58
N ALA A 409 31.18 -2.23 -11.01
CA ALA A 409 31.71 -3.60 -11.01
C ALA A 409 31.88 -4.17 -9.59
N LEU A 410 31.99 -3.32 -8.58
CA LEU A 410 32.05 -3.72 -7.17
C LEU A 410 30.68 -4.13 -6.60
N PHE A 411 29.59 -3.79 -7.30
CA PHE A 411 28.21 -4.06 -6.89
C PHE A 411 27.67 -5.32 -7.57
N ASN A 412 28.28 -6.46 -7.25
CA ASN A 412 28.11 -7.74 -7.95
C ASN A 412 27.38 -8.83 -7.15
N LYS A 413 26.64 -8.48 -6.08
CA LYS A 413 25.97 -9.46 -5.21
C LYS A 413 24.52 -9.77 -5.58
N GLY A 414 23.95 -9.12 -6.60
CA GLY A 414 22.57 -9.36 -7.01
C GLY A 414 21.56 -8.74 -6.05
N ASN A 415 20.30 -9.15 -6.15
CA ASN A 415 19.25 -8.72 -5.23
C ASN A 415 19.52 -9.24 -3.81
N GLN A 416 19.34 -8.40 -2.80
CA GLN A 416 19.44 -8.76 -1.39
C GLN A 416 18.07 -8.73 -0.74
N THR A 417 17.72 -9.81 -0.06
CA THR A 417 16.48 -9.90 0.71
C THR A 417 16.59 -9.07 2.00
N LEU A 418 15.64 -8.15 2.20
CA LEU A 418 15.61 -7.24 3.36
C LEU A 418 14.41 -7.46 4.28
N ALA A 419 13.32 -8.05 3.78
CA ALA A 419 12.15 -8.38 4.58
C ALA A 419 11.52 -9.71 4.14
N VAL A 420 11.15 -10.56 5.12
CA VAL A 420 10.58 -11.89 4.89
C VAL A 420 9.35 -12.11 5.78
N LEU A 421 8.28 -12.64 5.18
CA LEU A 421 7.10 -13.17 5.86
C LEU A 421 7.26 -14.69 6.05
N LEU A 422 7.02 -15.15 7.27
CA LEU A 422 7.06 -16.54 7.70
C LEU A 422 5.65 -16.98 8.11
N GLU A 423 5.16 -18.07 7.52
CA GLU A 423 3.80 -18.58 7.78
C GLU A 423 3.80 -20.09 8.04
N GLY A 424 2.98 -20.53 8.99
CA GLY A 424 2.70 -21.94 9.24
C GLY A 424 2.84 -22.33 10.71
N THR A 425 3.20 -23.60 10.95
CA THR A 425 3.42 -24.14 12.29
C THR A 425 4.91 -24.09 12.64
N PHE A 426 5.23 -23.33 13.68
CA PHE A 426 6.57 -23.13 14.20
C PHE A 426 6.90 -24.21 15.23
N THR A 427 8.19 -24.49 15.39
CA THR A 427 8.70 -25.41 16.43
C THR A 427 9.52 -24.60 17.41
N SER A 428 9.25 -24.75 18.71
CA SER A 428 9.92 -23.99 19.77
C SER A 428 11.44 -24.08 19.65
N VAL A 429 12.12 -22.95 19.84
CA VAL A 429 13.59 -22.83 19.94
C VAL A 429 14.11 -23.72 21.08
N TYR A 430 13.31 -23.88 22.13
CA TYR A 430 13.64 -24.62 23.34
C TYR A 430 13.21 -26.09 23.32
N SER A 431 12.76 -26.62 22.18
CA SER A 431 12.30 -28.01 22.08
C SER A 431 13.35 -29.04 22.49
N ASN A 432 14.63 -28.73 22.22
CA ASN A 432 15.79 -29.58 22.51
C ASN A 432 16.85 -28.81 23.32
N ARG A 433 16.43 -27.83 24.14
CA ARG A 433 17.33 -27.01 24.94
C ARG A 433 16.87 -26.97 26.39
N ILE A 434 17.80 -26.58 27.26
CA ILE A 434 17.46 -26.32 28.66
C ILE A 434 16.56 -25.09 28.70
N LYS A 435 15.38 -25.24 29.31
CA LYS A 435 14.44 -24.14 29.50
C LYS A 435 14.98 -23.20 30.59
N PRO A 436 15.05 -21.89 30.34
CA PRO A 436 15.64 -20.93 31.28
C PRO A 436 14.77 -20.70 32.53
N LEU A 437 13.47 -21.00 32.44
CA LEU A 437 12.52 -20.88 33.54
C LEU A 437 11.38 -21.91 33.40
N LYS A 438 10.59 -22.06 34.46
CA LYS A 438 9.41 -22.95 34.48
C LYS A 438 8.14 -22.15 34.22
N LEU A 439 7.40 -22.54 33.19
CA LEU A 439 6.02 -22.10 32.93
C LEU A 439 5.05 -23.24 33.26
N LYS A 440 3.79 -22.89 33.56
CA LYS A 440 2.73 -23.87 33.87
C LYS A 440 2.41 -24.77 32.68
N THR A 441 2.38 -24.17 31.49
CA THR A 441 2.10 -24.85 30.22
C THR A 441 3.09 -24.33 29.19
N ASP A 442 3.83 -25.22 28.57
CA ASP A 442 4.68 -24.90 27.43
C ASP A 442 4.37 -25.85 26.26
N LYS A 443 4.52 -25.33 25.04
CA LYS A 443 4.23 -26.01 23.80
C LYS A 443 5.51 -26.15 22.97
N LEU A 444 5.65 -27.30 22.32
CA LEU A 444 6.77 -27.59 21.42
C LEU A 444 6.48 -27.17 19.97
N LYS A 445 5.21 -27.05 19.61
CA LYS A 445 4.73 -26.67 18.28
C LYS A 445 3.64 -25.62 18.41
N SER A 446 3.62 -24.68 17.47
CA SER A 446 2.64 -23.61 17.45
C SER A 446 1.31 -24.01 16.81
N ALA A 447 0.24 -23.30 17.16
CA ALA A 447 -0.87 -23.12 16.22
C ALA A 447 -0.35 -22.40 14.94
N PRO A 448 -1.01 -22.54 13.78
CA PRO A 448 -0.64 -21.76 12.59
C PRO A 448 -0.56 -20.27 12.93
N THR A 449 0.60 -19.66 12.70
CA THR A 449 0.84 -18.24 12.98
C THR A 449 1.70 -17.62 11.88
N LYS A 450 1.92 -16.30 11.98
CA LYS A 450 2.65 -15.49 11.02
C LYS A 450 3.69 -14.61 11.74
N MET A 451 4.84 -14.45 11.13
CA MET A 451 5.93 -13.60 11.61
C MET A 451 6.55 -12.83 10.45
N ILE A 452 6.77 -11.53 10.60
CA ILE A 452 7.54 -10.73 9.64
C ILE A 452 8.84 -10.30 10.29
N VAL A 453 9.96 -10.49 9.57
CA VAL A 453 11.28 -10.06 9.98
C VAL A 453 11.83 -9.09 8.94
N ILE A 454 12.24 -7.90 9.39
CA ILE A 454 12.82 -6.83 8.58
C ILE A 454 14.21 -6.54 9.13
N ALA A 455 15.22 -6.59 8.26
CA ALA A 455 16.62 -6.44 8.60
C ALA A 455 17.07 -4.97 8.64
N ASP A 456 16.21 -4.11 9.18
CA ASP A 456 16.43 -2.69 9.42
C ASP A 456 15.34 -2.18 10.38
N GLY A 457 15.78 -1.66 11.52
CA GLY A 457 14.95 -1.03 12.53
C GLY A 457 14.63 0.44 12.26
N ASP A 458 15.34 1.12 11.35
CA ASP A 458 15.06 2.50 10.95
C ASP A 458 13.85 2.63 10.01
N ILE A 459 13.40 1.53 9.39
CA ILE A 459 12.24 1.55 8.49
C ILE A 459 10.95 2.10 9.13
N ILE A 460 10.80 1.96 10.47
CA ILE A 460 9.67 2.46 11.28
C ILE A 460 9.93 3.85 11.88
N LYS A 461 11.16 4.36 11.79
CA LYS A 461 11.61 5.59 12.44
C LYS A 461 11.15 6.81 11.64
N ASN A 462 10.20 7.56 12.18
CA ASN A 462 9.86 8.88 11.67
C ASN A 462 10.88 9.94 12.11
N ASP A 463 11.09 10.95 11.27
CA ASP A 463 11.85 12.14 11.62
C ASP A 463 11.16 12.89 12.78
N VAL A 464 11.95 13.62 13.58
CA VAL A 464 11.42 14.49 14.65
C VAL A 464 12.00 15.89 14.49
N VAL A 465 11.14 16.88 14.24
CA VAL A 465 11.53 18.29 14.08
C VAL A 465 10.90 19.10 15.20
N ARG A 466 11.71 19.82 15.99
CA ARG A 466 11.23 20.61 17.15
C ARG A 466 10.31 19.80 18.07
N ASN A 467 10.71 18.56 18.37
CA ASN A 467 9.95 17.59 19.18
C ASN A 467 8.57 17.18 18.61
N LYS A 468 8.32 17.42 17.31
CA LYS A 468 7.12 16.95 16.61
C LYS A 468 7.48 15.82 15.64
N PRO A 469 6.85 14.64 15.78
CA PRO A 469 6.94 13.58 14.78
C PRO A 469 6.56 14.11 13.40
N GLN A 470 7.33 13.73 12.39
CA GLN A 470 7.02 13.97 10.98
C GLN A 470 6.33 12.74 10.39
N GLU A 471 5.84 12.86 9.16
CA GLU A 471 5.28 11.73 8.43
C GLU A 471 6.34 10.64 8.21
N LEU A 472 6.02 9.40 8.56
CA LEU A 472 6.92 8.27 8.35
C LEU A 472 7.11 8.03 6.85
N GLY A 473 8.38 7.99 6.42
CA GLY A 473 8.76 7.82 5.03
C GLY A 473 8.81 9.13 4.23
N PHE A 474 8.51 10.29 4.81
CA PHE A 474 8.72 11.57 4.14
C PHE A 474 10.13 12.10 4.41
N ASP A 475 10.88 12.37 3.33
CA ASP A 475 12.18 13.05 3.39
C ASP A 475 12.01 14.54 3.13
N LYS A 476 12.16 15.34 4.19
CA LYS A 476 12.02 16.80 4.17
C LYS A 476 13.05 17.51 3.30
N TRP A 477 14.21 16.89 3.03
CA TRP A 477 15.26 17.54 2.25
C TRP A 477 15.02 17.41 0.75
N THR A 478 14.51 16.27 0.32
CA THR A 478 14.20 15.99 -1.09
C THR A 478 12.73 16.29 -1.43
N GLY A 479 11.86 16.39 -0.42
CA GLY A 479 10.41 16.51 -0.60
C GLY A 479 9.75 15.20 -1.05
N GLN A 480 10.46 14.08 -0.95
CA GLN A 480 10.02 12.78 -1.47
C GLN A 480 9.40 11.92 -0.37
N SER A 481 8.28 11.26 -0.69
CA SER A 481 7.66 10.25 0.19
C SER A 481 7.93 8.83 -0.30
N TYR A 482 8.33 7.96 0.62
CA TYR A 482 8.61 6.54 0.40
C TYR A 482 7.51 5.63 0.96
N GLY A 483 7.53 4.36 0.57
CA GLY A 483 6.51 3.36 0.93
C GLY A 483 6.55 2.85 2.38
N ASN A 484 7.44 3.36 3.25
CA ASN A 484 7.69 2.84 4.60
C ASN A 484 6.42 2.69 5.44
N LYS A 485 5.64 3.77 5.59
CA LYS A 485 4.41 3.77 6.39
C LYS A 485 3.38 2.79 5.86
N GLU A 486 3.18 2.78 4.55
CA GLU A 486 2.21 1.89 3.93
C GLU A 486 2.64 0.43 4.02
N PHE A 487 3.92 0.13 3.80
CA PHE A 487 4.45 -1.22 3.92
C PHE A 487 4.18 -1.80 5.31
N LEU A 488 4.51 -1.03 6.36
CA LEU A 488 4.31 -1.47 7.74
C LEU A 488 2.83 -1.58 8.08
N LEU A 489 1.98 -0.67 7.60
CA LEU A 489 0.54 -0.77 7.77
C LEU A 489 -0.01 -2.04 7.11
N ASN A 490 0.40 -2.31 5.87
CA ASN A 490 0.01 -3.51 5.14
C ASN A 490 0.53 -4.79 5.81
N ALA A 491 1.73 -4.75 6.37
CA ALA A 491 2.32 -5.85 7.13
C ALA A 491 1.50 -6.16 8.39
N VAL A 492 1.16 -5.15 9.19
CA VAL A 492 0.33 -5.30 10.38
C VAL A 492 -1.06 -5.79 10.01
N ASN A 493 -1.68 -5.18 9.00
CA ASN A 493 -2.98 -5.60 8.51
C ASN A 493 -2.92 -7.06 8.06
N TYR A 494 -2.00 -7.47 7.19
CA TYR A 494 -1.90 -8.87 6.75
C TYR A 494 -1.64 -9.87 7.90
N LEU A 495 -0.89 -9.47 8.94
CA LEU A 495 -0.71 -10.29 10.13
C LEU A 495 -2.05 -10.46 10.87
N LEU A 496 -2.81 -9.39 11.07
CA LEU A 496 -4.04 -9.38 11.88
C LEU A 496 -5.35 -9.60 11.12
N ASP A 497 -5.31 -9.56 9.79
CA ASP A 497 -6.48 -9.54 8.92
C ASP A 497 -7.09 -10.93 8.81
N ASP A 498 -8.21 -11.09 9.52
CA ASP A 498 -9.08 -12.25 9.46
C ASP A 498 -10.16 -12.10 8.36
N ASN A 499 -10.40 -10.88 7.84
CA ASN A 499 -11.51 -10.54 6.94
C ASN A 499 -11.11 -10.50 5.46
N GLY A 500 -9.83 -10.51 5.16
CA GLY A 500 -9.29 -10.50 3.79
C GLY A 500 -9.29 -9.14 3.11
N LEU A 501 -9.50 -8.04 3.85
CA LEU A 501 -9.51 -6.67 3.30
C LEU A 501 -8.19 -6.35 2.57
N ILE A 502 -7.07 -6.85 3.09
CA ILE A 502 -5.76 -6.66 2.45
C ILE A 502 -5.71 -7.33 1.06
N ASN A 503 -6.48 -8.39 0.83
CA ASN A 503 -6.45 -9.16 -0.42
C ASN A 503 -7.17 -8.44 -1.57
N ILE A 504 -8.05 -7.47 -1.30
CA ILE A 504 -8.67 -6.64 -2.36
C ILE A 504 -7.59 -5.97 -3.22
N ARG A 505 -6.45 -5.65 -2.61
CA ARG A 505 -5.32 -4.99 -3.26
C ARG A 505 -4.68 -5.82 -4.37
N THR A 506 -4.87 -7.14 -4.45
CA THR A 506 -4.20 -7.98 -5.48
C THR A 506 -4.93 -8.00 -6.82
N LYS A 507 -6.12 -7.38 -6.90
CA LYS A 507 -6.88 -7.27 -8.15
C LYS A 507 -6.18 -6.32 -9.13
N GLU A 508 -5.75 -6.85 -10.28
CA GLU A 508 -5.17 -6.04 -11.35
C GLU A 508 -6.28 -5.55 -12.30
N ILE A 509 -6.34 -4.23 -12.50
CA ILE A 509 -7.27 -3.57 -13.42
C ILE A 509 -6.45 -2.86 -14.48
N ALA A 510 -6.49 -3.33 -15.72
CA ALA A 510 -5.72 -2.73 -16.81
C ALA A 510 -6.51 -1.55 -17.41
N VAL A 511 -6.09 -0.31 -17.16
CA VAL A 511 -6.73 0.85 -17.79
C VAL A 511 -6.17 1.02 -19.20
N ALA A 512 -7.01 0.77 -20.21
CA ALA A 512 -6.62 0.97 -21.60
C ALA A 512 -6.67 2.45 -21.96
N PHE A 513 -5.50 3.04 -22.21
CA PHE A 513 -5.37 4.38 -22.80
C PHE A 513 -5.11 4.28 -24.30
N LEU A 514 -5.57 5.29 -25.04
CA LEU A 514 -5.24 5.41 -26.45
C LEU A 514 -3.80 5.92 -26.59
N ASN A 515 -3.08 5.37 -27.57
CA ASN A 515 -1.74 5.86 -27.91
C ASN A 515 -1.85 7.23 -28.60
N GLN A 516 -1.37 8.27 -27.91
CA GLN A 516 -1.50 9.66 -28.38
C GLN A 516 -0.72 9.94 -29.68
N GLU A 517 0.42 9.28 -29.90
CA GLU A 517 1.19 9.41 -31.13
C GLU A 517 0.44 8.83 -32.35
N LYS A 518 -0.19 7.66 -32.16
CA LYS A 518 -1.06 7.05 -33.18
C LYS A 518 -2.29 7.88 -33.45
N ILE A 519 -2.92 8.43 -32.41
CA ILE A 519 -4.04 9.37 -32.60
C ILE A 519 -3.59 10.55 -33.46
N ALA A 520 -2.48 11.21 -33.09
CA ALA A 520 -2.01 12.39 -33.80
C ALA A 520 -1.72 12.11 -35.29
N SER A 521 -1.15 10.94 -35.59
CA SER A 521 -0.78 10.54 -36.96
C SER A 521 -1.94 9.98 -37.81
N GLU A 522 -2.87 9.23 -37.21
CA GLU A 522 -3.92 8.50 -37.94
C GLU A 522 -5.32 9.13 -37.83
N LYS A 523 -5.51 10.18 -37.01
CA LYS A 523 -6.83 10.80 -36.74
C LYS A 523 -7.62 11.08 -38.01
N THR A 524 -7.01 11.72 -39.00
CA THR A 524 -7.69 12.08 -40.26
C THR A 524 -8.14 10.85 -41.04
N THR A 525 -7.31 9.80 -41.06
CA THR A 525 -7.65 8.53 -41.72
C THR A 525 -8.88 7.89 -41.09
N TRP A 526 -8.91 7.77 -39.76
CA TRP A 526 -10.05 7.19 -39.04
C TRP A 526 -11.31 8.06 -39.15
N GLN A 527 -11.19 9.39 -39.18
CA GLN A 527 -12.32 10.28 -39.44
C GLN A 527 -12.91 10.06 -40.83
N ILE A 528 -12.07 9.95 -41.87
CA ILE A 528 -12.52 9.69 -43.24
C ILE A 528 -13.21 8.32 -43.33
N VAL A 529 -12.62 7.28 -42.73
CA VAL A 529 -13.22 5.93 -42.72
C VAL A 529 -14.59 5.96 -42.04
N ASN A 530 -14.71 6.56 -40.86
CA ASN A 530 -15.96 6.59 -40.11
C ASN A 530 -17.07 7.43 -40.79
N ILE A 531 -16.72 8.40 -41.63
CA ILE A 531 -17.68 9.20 -42.39
C ILE A 531 -18.06 8.50 -43.71
N LEU A 532 -17.07 8.03 -44.49
CA LEU A 532 -17.31 7.49 -45.82
C LEU A 532 -17.85 6.04 -45.79
N LEU A 533 -17.40 5.21 -44.85
CA LEU A 533 -17.79 3.80 -44.81
C LEU A 533 -19.31 3.61 -44.63
N PRO A 534 -20.00 4.30 -43.69
CA PRO A 534 -21.46 4.19 -43.59
C PRO A 534 -22.19 4.68 -44.84
N LEU A 535 -21.69 5.74 -45.50
CA LEU A 535 -22.28 6.26 -46.74
C LEU A 535 -22.13 5.26 -47.89
N ILE A 536 -20.96 4.62 -48.01
CA ILE A 536 -20.72 3.57 -49.00
C ILE A 536 -21.61 2.36 -48.72
N LEU A 537 -21.74 1.92 -47.48
CA LEU A 537 -22.62 0.81 -47.10
C LEU A 537 -24.09 1.13 -47.40
N LEU A 538 -24.55 2.35 -47.15
CA LEU A 538 -25.92 2.79 -47.43
C LEU A 538 -26.18 2.87 -48.94
N ALA A 539 -25.22 3.37 -49.72
CA ALA A 539 -25.30 3.39 -51.18
C ALA A 539 -25.32 1.96 -51.75
N ALA A 540 -24.44 1.07 -51.28
CA ALA A 540 -24.40 -0.32 -51.67
C ALA A 540 -25.71 -1.05 -51.34
N PHE A 541 -26.27 -0.81 -50.14
CA PHE A 541 -27.57 -1.32 -49.76
C PHE A 541 -28.67 -0.80 -50.68
N GLY A 542 -28.68 0.50 -51.00
CA GLY A 542 -29.66 1.11 -51.90
C GLY A 542 -29.61 0.51 -53.31
N VAL A 543 -28.41 0.29 -53.86
CA VAL A 543 -28.20 -0.36 -55.16
C VAL A 543 -28.65 -1.82 -55.12
N LEU A 544 -28.22 -2.59 -54.12
CA LEU A 544 -28.57 -4.00 -53.96
C LEU A 544 -30.08 -4.19 -53.78
N PHE A 545 -30.69 -3.37 -52.93
CA PHE A 545 -32.13 -3.36 -52.71
C PHE A 545 -32.89 -3.04 -54.00
N SER A 546 -32.44 -2.03 -54.77
CA SER A 546 -33.05 -1.66 -56.05
C SER A 546 -32.91 -2.78 -57.09
N TYR A 547 -31.75 -3.46 -57.13
CA TYR A 547 -31.51 -4.61 -58.02
C TYR A 547 -32.40 -5.80 -57.66
N ILE A 548 -32.47 -6.18 -56.39
CA ILE A 548 -33.34 -7.27 -55.91
C ILE A 548 -34.82 -6.93 -56.15
N ARG A 549 -35.22 -5.68 -55.91
CA ARG A 549 -36.60 -5.22 -56.17
C ARG A 549 -36.95 -5.33 -57.65
N LYS A 550 -36.07 -4.89 -58.57
CA LYS A 550 -36.27 -5.07 -60.01
C LYS A 550 -36.40 -6.56 -60.37
N LYS A 551 -35.53 -7.42 -59.85
CA LYS A 551 -35.59 -8.87 -60.15
C LYS A 551 -36.86 -9.56 -59.61
N LYS A 552 -37.43 -9.07 -58.50
CA LYS A 552 -38.58 -9.70 -57.83
C LYS A 552 -39.94 -9.15 -58.28
N TYR A 553 -40.01 -7.90 -58.72
CA TYR A 553 -41.27 -7.22 -59.08
C TYR A 553 -41.34 -6.77 -60.54
N THR A 554 -40.33 -7.08 -61.35
CA THR A 554 -40.35 -6.86 -62.81
C THR A 554 -40.32 -8.22 -63.52
N ALA A 555 -41.27 -9.08 -63.15
CA ALA A 555 -41.65 -10.31 -63.84
C ALA A 555 -43.16 -10.27 -64.05
#